data_AF-A0A328T298-F1
#
_entry.id   AF-A0A328T298-F1
#
_cell.length_a   1.000
_cell.length_b   1.000
_cell.length_c   1.000
_cell.angle_alpha   90.00
_cell.angle_beta   90.00
_cell.angle_gamma   90.00
#
_symmetry.space_group_name_H-M   'P 1'
#
loop_
_entity.id
_entity.type
_entity.pdbx_description
1 polymer ?
#
loop_
_entity_poly.entity_id
_entity_poly.type
_entity_poly.pdbx_seq_one_letter_code
_entity_poly.pdbx_strand_id
1 'polypeptide(L)'
;MSSDQRPQDLNIAQTGKWLYGDTVFLPVDIIALDYDFWYEIGKADDQLEPDETPQQMGSDGYLYYVRFRRAGHLEAPTWVDSGGYVCIQDAMTYAESRVPTCIHWSGMASRG
;
A
#
# COMPACT_ATOMS: atom_id res chain seq x y z
N MET A 1 -14.28 30.18 -5.52
CA MET A 1 -13.08 29.41 -5.15
C MET A 1 -13.33 27.98 -5.60
N SER A 2 -12.89 27.63 -6.80
CA SER A 2 -12.99 26.26 -7.33
C SER A 2 -11.66 25.58 -7.05
N SER A 3 -11.63 24.75 -6.02
CA SER A 3 -10.55 23.77 -5.85
C SER A 3 -10.79 22.67 -6.87
N ASP A 4 -10.15 22.79 -8.03
CA ASP A 4 -10.00 21.71 -9.00
C ASP A 4 -9.08 20.64 -8.38
N GLN A 5 -9.58 19.91 -7.38
CA GLN A 5 -8.94 18.72 -6.86
C GLN A 5 -9.19 17.61 -7.87
N ARG A 6 -8.36 17.55 -8.92
CA ARG A 6 -8.14 16.29 -9.62
C ARG A 6 -7.82 15.24 -8.55
N PRO A 7 -8.50 14.08 -8.51
CA PRO A 7 -8.06 12.98 -7.68
C PRO A 7 -6.58 12.77 -8.00
N GLN A 8 -5.70 12.89 -7.01
CA GLN A 8 -4.32 12.50 -7.24
C GLN A 8 -4.37 11.00 -7.49
N ASP A 9 -3.97 10.59 -8.70
CA ASP A 9 -3.82 9.17 -9.00
C ASP A 9 -2.92 8.56 -7.94
N LEU A 10 -3.39 7.46 -7.36
CA LEU A 10 -2.67 6.81 -6.28
C LEU A 10 -1.29 6.35 -6.76
N ASN A 11 -0.23 6.70 -6.03
CA ASN A 11 1.13 6.32 -6.38
C ASN A 11 1.34 4.82 -6.12
N ILE A 12 1.18 4.01 -7.16
CA ILE A 12 1.45 2.57 -7.13
C ILE A 12 2.95 2.34 -7.36
N ALA A 13 3.63 1.89 -6.31
CA ALA A 13 5.05 1.58 -6.32
C ALA A 13 5.35 0.20 -6.93
N GLN A 14 4.48 -0.78 -6.71
CA GLN A 14 4.66 -2.14 -7.23
C GLN A 14 3.32 -2.84 -7.42
N THR A 15 3.20 -3.69 -8.45
CA THR A 15 2.02 -4.56 -8.65
C THR A 15 2.43 -6.01 -8.78
N GLY A 16 1.54 -6.92 -8.43
CA GLY A 16 1.71 -8.35 -8.59
C GLY A 16 0.41 -9.11 -8.64
N LYS A 17 0.50 -10.42 -8.85
CA LYS A 17 -0.63 -11.35 -8.79
C LYS A 17 -0.21 -12.63 -8.08
N TRP A 18 -1.13 -13.23 -7.32
CA TRP A 18 -0.92 -14.51 -6.64
C TRP A 18 -2.08 -15.45 -6.92
N LEU A 19 -1.86 -16.75 -6.78
CA LEU A 19 -2.83 -17.77 -7.15
C LEU A 19 -3.66 -18.20 -5.92
N TYR A 20 -4.94 -17.88 -5.93
CA TYR A 20 -5.88 -18.33 -4.91
C TYR A 20 -6.46 -19.69 -5.28
N GLY A 21 -6.31 -20.65 -4.35
CA GLY A 21 -6.86 -22.01 -4.49
C GLY A 21 -6.45 -22.70 -5.79
N ASP A 22 -5.21 -22.48 -6.25
CA ASP A 22 -4.64 -23.01 -7.50
C ASP A 22 -5.44 -22.68 -8.79
N THR A 23 -6.38 -21.74 -8.74
CA THR A 23 -7.38 -21.56 -9.80
C THR A 23 -7.53 -20.12 -10.28
N VAL A 24 -7.40 -19.12 -9.40
CA VAL A 24 -7.70 -17.71 -9.74
C VAL A 24 -6.54 -16.81 -9.36
N PHE A 25 -6.05 -16.01 -10.32
CA PHE A 25 -5.08 -14.96 -10.02
C PHE A 25 -5.78 -13.75 -9.38
N LEU A 26 -5.40 -13.45 -8.13
CA LEU A 26 -5.84 -12.26 -7.42
C LEU A 26 -4.75 -11.18 -7.45
N PRO A 27 -5.12 -9.91 -7.67
CA PRO A 27 -4.15 -8.82 -7.70
C PRO A 27 -3.66 -8.47 -6.29
N VAL A 28 -2.47 -7.89 -6.25
CA VAL A 28 -1.89 -7.21 -5.10
C VAL A 28 -1.12 -6.00 -5.62
N ASP A 29 -1.18 -4.88 -4.91
CA ASP A 29 -0.28 -3.76 -5.18
C ASP A 29 0.27 -3.17 -3.88
N ILE A 30 1.37 -2.45 -4.04
CA ILE A 30 2.01 -1.67 -3.00
C ILE A 30 1.92 -0.22 -3.44
N ILE A 31 1.38 0.61 -2.57
CA ILE A 31 1.26 2.05 -2.78
C ILE A 31 2.25 2.78 -1.89
N ALA A 32 2.71 3.94 -2.35
CA ALA A 32 3.55 4.85 -1.59
C ALA A 32 2.73 6.08 -1.20
N LEU A 33 2.63 6.37 0.09
CA LEU A 33 1.98 7.56 0.63
C LEU A 33 3.04 8.44 1.30
N ASP A 34 2.95 9.75 1.09
CA ASP A 34 3.81 10.76 1.71
C ASP A 34 3.32 11.19 3.11
N TYR A 35 2.43 10.38 3.69
CA TYR A 35 1.87 10.55 5.03
C TYR A 35 1.59 9.18 5.67
N ASP A 36 1.41 9.17 6.99
CA ASP A 36 0.99 7.98 7.72
C ASP A 36 -0.53 7.81 7.65
N PHE A 37 -0.97 6.82 6.86
CA PHE A 37 -2.38 6.51 6.66
C PHE A 37 -3.12 6.26 7.98
N TRP A 38 -2.55 5.45 8.88
CA TRP A 38 -3.24 5.05 10.10
C TRP A 38 -3.32 6.19 11.10
N TYR A 39 -2.30 7.05 11.14
CA TYR A 39 -2.34 8.28 11.91
C TYR A 39 -3.44 9.22 11.43
N GLU A 40 -3.57 9.45 10.11
CA GLU A 40 -4.61 10.33 9.57
C GLU A 40 -6.03 9.78 9.78
N ILE A 41 -6.22 8.45 9.74
CA ILE A 41 -7.51 7.84 10.13
C ILE A 41 -7.79 8.04 11.62
N GLY A 42 -6.82 7.73 12.49
CA GLY A 42 -6.98 7.93 13.94
C GLY A 42 -7.27 9.39 14.28
N LYS A 43 -6.62 10.33 13.60
CA LYS A 43 -6.86 11.77 13.75
C LYS A 43 -8.26 12.18 13.29
N ALA A 44 -8.71 11.66 12.14
CA ALA A 44 -10.03 11.98 11.60
C ALA A 44 -11.16 11.43 12.49
N ASP A 45 -10.92 10.30 13.14
CA ASP A 45 -11.89 9.63 14.01
C ASP A 45 -11.78 10.05 15.50
N ASP A 46 -10.88 10.98 15.85
CA ASP A 46 -10.57 11.42 17.22
C ASP A 46 -10.18 10.25 18.14
N GLN A 47 -9.38 9.32 17.60
CA GLN A 47 -8.93 8.07 18.25
C GLN A 47 -7.41 8.04 18.52
N LEU A 48 -6.70 9.16 18.31
CA LEU A 48 -5.28 9.23 18.64
C LEU A 48 -5.07 9.25 20.15
N GLU A 49 -4.02 8.56 20.60
CA GLU A 49 -3.53 8.75 21.97
C GLU A 49 -2.95 10.17 22.15
N PRO A 50 -2.97 10.76 23.36
CA PRO A 50 -2.62 12.16 23.60
C PRO A 50 -1.24 12.64 23.09
N ASP A 51 -0.30 11.72 22.90
CA ASP A 51 1.07 12.00 22.42
C ASP A 51 1.42 11.16 21.18
N GLU A 52 0.41 10.58 20.53
CA GLU A 52 0.63 9.83 19.30
C GLU A 52 1.13 10.76 18.20
N THR A 53 2.19 10.32 17.52
CA THR A 53 2.81 11.03 16.40
C THR A 53 2.81 10.12 15.19
N PRO A 54 2.74 10.67 13.96
CA PRO A 54 2.78 9.85 12.75
C PRO A 54 4.09 9.08 12.69
N GLN A 55 4.04 7.88 12.14
CA GLN A 55 5.23 7.08 11.88
C GLN A 55 6.23 7.88 11.02
N GLN A 56 7.52 7.73 11.32
CA GLN A 56 8.57 8.36 10.54
C GLN A 56 8.61 7.77 9.12
N MET A 57 8.67 8.64 8.10
CA MET A 57 8.80 8.25 6.69
C MET A 57 10.14 7.57 6.39
N GLY A 58 10.18 6.79 5.31
CA GLY A 58 11.43 6.31 4.72
C GLY A 58 12.31 7.44 4.19
N SER A 59 13.54 7.10 3.80
CA SER A 59 14.53 8.07 3.30
C SER A 59 14.12 8.77 1.99
N ASP A 60 13.17 8.18 1.26
CA ASP A 60 12.55 8.69 0.04
C ASP A 60 11.30 9.54 0.29
N GLY A 61 10.91 9.71 1.56
CA GLY A 61 9.75 10.51 1.97
C GLY A 61 8.42 9.75 1.94
N TYR A 62 8.43 8.42 1.84
CA TYR A 62 7.21 7.62 1.77
C TYR A 62 7.08 6.59 2.90
N LEU A 63 5.84 6.20 3.17
CA LEU A 63 5.47 4.93 3.74
C LEU A 63 4.78 4.06 2.67
N TYR A 64 5.17 2.79 2.67
CA TYR A 64 4.67 1.78 1.74
C TYR A 64 3.57 0.96 2.41
N TYR A 65 2.47 0.72 1.69
CA TYR A 65 1.33 -0.04 2.18
C TYR A 65 0.87 -1.06 1.15
N VAL A 66 0.47 -2.24 1.61
CA VAL A 66 -0.03 -3.32 0.76
C VAL A 66 -1.54 -3.20 0.60
N ARG A 67 -2.04 -3.43 -0.61
CA ARG A 67 -3.47 -3.62 -0.89
C ARG A 67 -3.68 -4.95 -1.61
N PHE A 68 -4.60 -5.74 -1.08
CA PHE A 68 -5.18 -6.92 -1.72
C PHE A 68 -6.61 -6.61 -2.18
N ARG A 69 -7.41 -5.96 -1.32
CA ARG A 69 -8.85 -5.77 -1.56
C ARG A 69 -9.15 -4.71 -2.61
N ARG A 70 -8.29 -3.69 -2.69
CA ARG A 70 -8.41 -2.56 -3.62
C ARG A 70 -7.28 -2.50 -4.64
N ALA A 71 -6.53 -3.59 -4.80
CA ALA A 71 -5.44 -3.65 -5.76
C ALA A 71 -5.94 -3.35 -7.18
N GLY A 72 -5.25 -2.47 -7.90
CA GLY A 72 -5.62 -2.01 -9.24
C GLY A 72 -6.63 -0.85 -9.29
N HIS A 73 -7.20 -0.43 -8.15
CA HIS A 73 -8.02 0.78 -8.09
C HIS A 73 -7.10 2.00 -7.88
N LEU A 74 -7.18 2.97 -8.79
CA LEU A 74 -6.33 4.17 -8.81
C LEU A 74 -6.94 5.36 -8.07
N GLU A 75 -8.21 5.27 -7.71
CA GLU A 75 -8.98 6.37 -7.13
C GLU A 75 -8.70 6.53 -5.63
N ALA A 76 -8.54 7.79 -5.20
CA ALA A 76 -8.58 8.19 -3.80
C ALA A 76 -10.01 8.61 -3.39
N PRO A 77 -10.44 8.37 -2.13
CA PRO A 77 -9.68 7.76 -1.04
C PRO A 77 -9.56 6.23 -1.19
N THR A 78 -8.41 5.68 -0.81
CA THR A 78 -8.13 4.24 -0.78
C THR A 78 -8.17 3.69 0.64
N TRP A 79 -8.21 2.37 0.76
CA TRP A 79 -7.96 1.65 2.01
C TRP A 79 -6.72 0.76 1.84
N VAL A 80 -5.97 0.58 2.92
CA VAL A 80 -4.78 -0.27 2.97
C VAL A 80 -5.10 -1.55 3.76
N ASP A 81 -4.38 -2.64 3.44
CA ASP A 81 -4.54 -3.95 4.09
C ASP A 81 -3.34 -4.28 5.02
N SER A 82 -2.43 -3.34 5.25
CA SER A 82 -1.23 -3.48 6.09
C SER A 82 -0.95 -2.25 6.95
N GLY A 83 0.03 -2.37 7.86
CA GLY A 83 0.71 -1.21 8.44
C GLY A 83 1.60 -0.48 7.42
N GLY A 84 2.19 0.64 7.82
CA GLY A 84 3.12 1.41 7.01
C GLY A 84 4.55 0.89 7.14
N TYR A 85 5.24 0.74 6.01
CA TYR A 85 6.64 0.30 5.96
C TYR A 85 7.53 1.42 5.42
N VAL A 86 8.68 1.66 6.04
CA VAL A 86 9.66 2.66 5.57
C VAL A 86 10.46 2.21 4.34
N CYS A 87 10.29 0.96 3.92
CA CYS A 87 10.98 0.34 2.79
C CYS A 87 10.00 -0.52 1.99
N ILE A 88 10.03 -0.39 0.65
CA ILE A 88 9.19 -1.18 -0.26
C ILE A 88 9.44 -2.69 -0.12
N GLN A 89 10.68 -3.11 0.13
CA GLN A 89 11.04 -4.51 0.25
C GLN A 89 10.38 -5.17 1.47
N ASP A 90 10.19 -4.43 2.55
CA ASP A 90 9.50 -4.93 3.74
C ASP A 90 8.00 -5.08 3.47
N ALA A 91 7.40 -4.15 2.73
CA ALA A 91 6.00 -4.27 2.28
C ALA A 91 5.81 -5.47 1.34
N MET A 92 6.74 -5.72 0.41
CA MET A 92 6.72 -6.90 -0.47
C MET A 92 6.86 -8.19 0.33
N THR A 93 7.80 -8.24 1.27
CA THR A 93 8.02 -9.40 2.15
C THR A 93 6.78 -9.67 3.00
N TYR A 94 6.16 -8.62 3.54
CA TYR A 94 4.88 -8.74 4.23
C TYR A 94 3.82 -9.32 3.28
N ALA A 95 3.63 -8.75 2.09
CA ALA A 95 2.63 -9.23 1.14
C ALA A 95 2.79 -10.73 0.82
N GLU A 96 4.02 -11.19 0.55
CA GLU A 96 4.33 -12.59 0.28
C GLU A 96 3.99 -13.49 1.47
N SER A 97 4.24 -13.03 2.70
CA SER A 97 3.90 -13.78 3.91
C SER A 97 2.39 -13.95 4.16
N ARG A 98 1.55 -13.14 3.49
CA ARG A 98 0.09 -13.14 3.68
C ARG A 98 -0.67 -14.04 2.71
N VAL A 99 0.02 -14.60 1.71
CA VAL A 99 -0.61 -15.41 0.67
C VAL A 99 -0.05 -16.84 0.67
N PRO A 100 -0.86 -17.87 0.35
CA PRO A 100 -0.42 -19.26 0.35
C PRO A 100 0.51 -19.63 -0.81
N THR A 101 0.60 -18.78 -1.84
CA THR A 101 1.40 -18.98 -3.04
C THR A 101 2.29 -17.77 -3.30
N CYS A 102 3.40 -17.96 -4.01
CA CYS A 102 4.27 -16.84 -4.40
C CYS A 102 3.49 -15.75 -5.16
N ILE A 103 3.91 -14.49 -4.95
CA ILE A 103 3.43 -13.35 -5.72
C ILE A 103 4.31 -13.23 -6.97
N HIS A 104 3.68 -13.20 -8.14
CA HIS A 104 4.31 -12.83 -9.39
C HIS A 104 4.25 -11.32 -9.55
N TRP A 105 5.33 -10.65 -9.15
CA TRP A 105 5.48 -9.20 -9.24
C TRP A 105 5.74 -8.76 -10.70
N SER A 106 5.05 -7.70 -11.15
CA SER A 106 5.22 -7.11 -12.47
C SER A 106 6.53 -6.32 -12.54
N GLY A 107 7.32 -6.46 -13.62
CA GLY A 107 8.49 -5.60 -13.86
C GLY A 107 9.77 -6.01 -13.12
N MET A 108 9.74 -7.03 -12.26
CA MET A 108 10.98 -7.73 -11.90
C MET A 108 11.34 -8.66 -13.06
N ALA A 109 12.27 -8.22 -13.91
CA ALA A 109 12.84 -9.07 -14.94
C ALA A 109 13.37 -10.35 -14.27
N SER A 110 12.76 -11.49 -14.60
CA SER A 110 13.34 -12.79 -14.36
C SER A 110 14.67 -12.82 -15.10
N ARG A 111 15.78 -12.66 -14.37
CA ARG A 111 17.10 -13.01 -14.90
C ARG A 111 17.08 -14.52 -15.07
N GLY A 112 16.91 -14.94 -16.33
CA GLY A 112 17.14 -16.32 -16.76
C GLY A 112 18.61 -16.69 -16.75
#